data_AF-A0A937CYV2-F1
#
_entry.id   AF-A0A937CYV2-F1
#
_cell.length_a   1.000
_cell.length_b   1.000
_cell.length_c   1.000
_cell.angle_alpha   90.00
_cell.angle_beta   90.00
_cell.angle_gamma   90.00
#
_symmetry.space_group_name_H-M   'P 1'
#
loop_
_entity.id
_entity.type
_entity.pdbx_description
1 polymer ?
#
loop_
_entity_poly.entity_id
_entity_poly.type
_entity_poly.pdbx_seq_one_letter_code
_entity_poly.pdbx_strand_id
1 'polypeptide(L)'
;MADRKQVQASEDLSSAAQARRLAEEGLHEQAIGHNEEADRLLMQAQEIEPEVVAEVLREHDAARAPDARLQATADQDVERALPRIKPGPEQPSG
;
A
#
# COMPACT_ATOMS: atom_id res chain seq x y z
N MET A 1 -30.52 -31.05 11.80
CA MET A 1 -29.54 -30.90 10.70
C MET A 1 -29.07 -29.44 10.50
N ALA A 2 -29.48 -28.48 11.34
CA ALA A 2 -29.10 -27.07 11.18
C ALA A 2 -27.75 -26.71 11.83
N ASP A 3 -27.30 -27.48 12.81
CA ASP A 3 -26.16 -27.11 13.67
C ASP A 3 -24.81 -27.14 12.96
N ARG A 4 -24.60 -28.06 12.00
CA ARG A 4 -23.29 -28.22 11.33
C ARG A 4 -22.93 -27.03 10.44
N LYS A 5 -23.91 -26.41 9.77
CA LYS A 5 -23.67 -25.25 8.90
C LYS A 5 -23.28 -24.00 9.69
N GLN A 6 -23.78 -23.86 10.92
CA GLN A 6 -23.54 -22.68 11.73
C GLN A 6 -22.15 -22.70 12.38
N VAL A 7 -21.68 -23.88 12.81
CA VAL A 7 -20.32 -24.06 13.35
C VAL A 7 -19.26 -23.79 12.27
N GLN A 8 -19.45 -24.34 11.07
CA GLN A 8 -18.53 -24.16 9.94
C GLN A 8 -18.34 -22.68 9.61
N ALA A 9 -19.43 -21.91 9.51
CA ALA A 9 -19.36 -20.48 9.17
C ALA A 9 -18.59 -19.66 10.21
N SER A 10 -18.69 -19.99 11.50
CA SER A 10 -17.90 -19.32 12.55
C SER A 10 -16.40 -19.68 12.51
N GLU A 11 -16.06 -20.91 12.14
CA GLU A 11 -14.67 -21.34 11.95
C GLU A 11 -14.04 -20.72 10.70
N ASP A 12 -14.81 -20.61 9.62
CA ASP A 12 -14.38 -19.94 8.38
C ASP A 12 -14.13 -18.44 8.62
N LEU A 13 -15.02 -17.76 9.37
CA LEU A 13 -14.85 -16.35 9.75
C LEU A 13 -13.62 -16.15 10.66
N SER A 14 -13.36 -17.07 11.57
CA SER A 14 -12.17 -17.03 12.44
C SER A 14 -10.89 -17.22 11.63
N SER A 15 -10.90 -18.16 10.69
CA SER A 15 -9.77 -18.46 9.79
C SER A 15 -9.48 -17.27 8.87
N ALA A 16 -10.50 -16.68 8.26
CA ALA A 16 -10.38 -15.48 7.45
C ALA A 16 -9.81 -14.29 8.24
N ALA A 17 -10.30 -14.06 9.46
CA ALA A 17 -9.79 -12.99 10.32
C ALA A 17 -8.34 -13.21 10.77
N GLN A 18 -7.91 -14.48 10.91
CA GLN A 18 -6.53 -14.83 11.23
C GLN A 18 -5.61 -14.64 10.02
N ALA A 19 -6.02 -15.13 8.84
CA ALA A 19 -5.28 -14.96 7.59
C ALA A 19 -5.07 -13.47 7.26
N ARG A 20 -6.12 -12.65 7.43
CA ARG A 20 -6.05 -11.20 7.21
C ARG A 20 -4.98 -10.54 8.09
N ARG A 21 -4.96 -10.86 9.39
CA ARG A 21 -3.97 -10.30 10.32
C ARG A 21 -2.54 -10.69 9.95
N LEU A 22 -2.31 -11.97 9.64
CA LEU A 22 -0.98 -12.45 9.23
C LEU A 22 -0.52 -11.77 7.92
N ALA A 23 -1.42 -11.56 6.97
CA ALA A 23 -1.10 -10.87 5.73
C ALA A 23 -0.76 -9.39 5.96
N GLU A 24 -1.55 -8.68 6.77
CA GLU A 24 -1.29 -7.28 7.14
C GLU A 24 0.05 -7.13 7.89
N GLU A 25 0.34 -8.04 8.82
CA GLU A 25 1.61 -8.04 9.58
C GLU A 25 2.80 -8.38 8.67
N GLY A 26 2.64 -9.37 7.77
CA GLY A 26 3.66 -9.67 6.76
C GLY A 26 4.00 -8.46 5.89
N LEU A 27 2.98 -7.72 5.43
CA LEU A 27 3.18 -6.48 4.65
C LEU A 27 3.86 -5.37 5.47
N HIS A 28 3.55 -5.26 6.77
CA HIS A 28 4.24 -4.35 7.67
C HIS A 28 5.73 -4.67 7.77
N GLU A 29 6.06 -5.95 7.97
CA GLU A 29 7.44 -6.43 8.02
C GLU A 29 8.20 -6.17 6.71
N GLN A 30 7.56 -6.33 5.54
CA GLN A 30 8.17 -5.94 4.26
C GLN A 30 8.45 -4.44 4.19
N ALA A 31 7.54 -3.61 4.68
CA ALA A 31 7.67 -2.16 4.64
C ALA A 31 8.85 -1.65 5.48
N ILE A 32 9.20 -2.34 6.57
CA ILE A 32 10.35 -2.01 7.42
C ILE A 32 11.64 -2.77 7.03
N GLY A 33 11.57 -3.66 6.05
CA GLY A 33 12.72 -4.34 5.44
C GLY A 33 13.00 -5.75 5.94
N HIS A 34 12.10 -6.35 6.74
CA HIS A 34 12.22 -7.71 7.25
C HIS A 34 11.59 -8.74 6.29
N ASN A 35 12.19 -8.87 5.11
CA ASN A 35 11.62 -9.69 4.02
C ASN A 35 11.42 -11.17 4.40
N GLU A 36 12.34 -11.77 5.16
CA GLU A 36 12.21 -13.18 5.55
C GLU A 36 11.05 -13.41 6.52
N GLU A 37 10.79 -12.45 7.41
CA GLU A 37 9.69 -12.53 8.38
C GLU A 37 8.35 -12.30 7.70
N ALA A 38 8.31 -11.33 6.80
CA ALA A 38 7.19 -11.13 5.92
C ALA A 38 6.81 -12.36 5.10
N ASP A 39 7.79 -13.01 4.45
CA ASP A 39 7.54 -14.20 3.64
C ASP A 39 6.96 -15.33 4.50
N ARG A 40 7.46 -15.52 5.72
CA ARG A 40 6.91 -16.48 6.68
C ARG A 40 5.47 -16.16 7.07
N LEU A 41 5.15 -14.89 7.32
CA LEU A 41 3.80 -14.46 7.72
C LEU A 41 2.81 -14.60 6.55
N LEU A 42 3.22 -14.20 5.34
CA LEU A 42 2.41 -14.32 4.13
C LEU A 42 2.17 -15.79 3.75
N MET A 43 3.17 -16.66 3.88
CA MET A 43 2.99 -18.11 3.69
C MET A 43 1.97 -18.69 4.68
N GLN A 44 2.10 -18.37 5.98
CA GLN A 44 1.13 -18.83 6.99
C GLN A 44 -0.28 -18.32 6.72
N ALA A 45 -0.43 -17.06 6.31
CA ALA A 45 -1.73 -16.50 5.94
C ALA A 45 -2.35 -17.28 4.77
N GLN A 46 -1.52 -17.63 3.78
CA GLN A 46 -1.94 -18.31 2.55
C GLN A 46 -2.32 -19.78 2.79
N GLU A 47 -1.72 -20.43 3.79
CA GLU A 47 -2.12 -21.77 4.24
C GLU A 47 -3.50 -21.79 4.93
N ILE A 48 -3.91 -20.67 5.54
CA ILE A 48 -5.19 -20.56 6.23
C ILE A 48 -6.30 -20.17 5.26
N GLU A 49 -6.14 -19.03 4.58
CA GLU A 49 -7.16 -18.49 3.68
C GLU A 49 -6.47 -17.71 2.52
N PRO A 50 -6.24 -18.35 1.37
CA PRO A 50 -5.52 -17.75 0.25
C PRO A 50 -6.28 -16.64 -0.47
N GLU A 51 -7.62 -16.66 -0.45
CA GLU A 51 -8.50 -15.67 -1.09
C GLU A 51 -8.43 -14.33 -0.33
N VAL A 52 -8.44 -14.39 1.00
CA VAL A 52 -8.25 -13.23 1.90
C VAL A 52 -6.87 -12.61 1.70
N VAL A 53 -5.82 -13.43 1.60
CA VAL A 53 -4.46 -12.92 1.35
C VAL A 53 -4.40 -12.16 0.02
N ALA A 54 -5.02 -12.70 -1.03
CA ALA A 54 -5.07 -12.04 -2.33
C ALA A 54 -5.89 -10.73 -2.31
N GLU A 55 -6.91 -10.62 -1.46
CA GLU A 55 -7.63 -9.36 -1.23
C GLU A 55 -6.74 -8.32 -0.54
N VAL A 56 -6.09 -8.68 0.56
CA VAL A 56 -5.19 -7.77 1.31
C VAL A 56 -4.04 -7.27 0.45
N LEU A 57 -3.39 -8.15 -0.32
CA LEU A 57 -2.31 -7.76 -1.23
C LEU A 57 -2.78 -6.76 -2.29
N ARG A 58 -3.98 -6.98 -2.87
CA ARG A 58 -4.57 -6.05 -3.84
C ARG A 58 -4.88 -4.69 -3.23
N GLU A 59 -5.43 -4.66 -2.01
CA GLU A 59 -5.71 -3.42 -1.28
C GLU A 59 -4.41 -2.64 -0.98
N HIS A 60 -3.37 -3.35 -0.55
CA HIS A 60 -2.06 -2.76 -0.28
C HIS A 60 -1.39 -2.21 -1.55
N ASP A 61 -1.45 -2.95 -2.67
CA ASP A 61 -0.94 -2.48 -3.96
C ASP A 61 -1.71 -1.25 -4.46
N ALA A 62 -3.02 -1.22 -4.28
CA ALA A 62 -3.85 -0.05 -4.60
C ALA A 62 -3.49 1.16 -3.72
N ALA A 63 -3.17 0.95 -2.45
CA ALA A 63 -2.70 2.02 -1.56
C ALA A 63 -1.31 2.53 -1.94
N ARG A 64 -0.44 1.69 -2.52
CA ARG A 64 0.89 2.08 -3.03
C ARG A 64 0.85 2.71 -4.42
N ALA A 65 -0.21 2.52 -5.18
CA ALA A 65 -0.46 3.18 -6.45
C ALA A 65 -1.52 4.28 -6.28
N PRO A 66 -1.26 5.38 -5.54
CA PRO A 66 -2.13 6.53 -5.60
C PRO A 66 -1.98 7.12 -7.01
N ASP A 67 -2.95 6.79 -7.86
CA ASP A 67 -3.38 7.53 -9.03
C ASP A 67 -2.24 8.28 -9.77
N ALA A 68 -1.66 7.63 -10.78
CA ALA A 68 -0.85 8.30 -11.81
C ALA A 68 -1.59 9.47 -12.50
N ARG A 69 -2.87 9.70 -12.17
CA ARG A 69 -3.68 10.86 -12.60
C ARG A 69 -3.51 12.09 -11.70
N LEU A 70 -3.15 11.96 -10.42
CA LEU A 70 -2.94 13.09 -9.50
C LEU A 70 -1.54 13.73 -9.67
N GLN A 71 -0.56 12.98 -10.17
CA GLN A 71 0.78 13.51 -10.49
C GLN A 71 0.72 14.58 -11.60
N ALA A 72 -0.16 14.42 -12.59
CA ALA A 72 -0.29 15.34 -13.72
C ALA A 72 -0.76 16.75 -13.32
N THR A 73 -1.48 16.87 -12.20
CA THR A 73 -1.88 18.17 -11.65
C THR A 73 -0.82 18.77 -10.70
N ALA A 74 0.04 17.96 -10.09
CA ALA A 74 1.10 18.45 -9.22
C ALA A 74 2.27 19.07 -10.01
N ASP A 75 2.57 18.56 -11.21
CA ASP A 75 3.64 19.10 -12.06
C ASP A 75 3.30 20.45 -12.70
N GLN A 76 2.01 20.81 -12.84
CA GLN A 76 1.62 22.10 -13.43
C GLN A 76 1.86 23.31 -12.51
N ASP A 77 1.89 23.13 -11.19
CA ASP A 77 2.11 24.24 -10.24
C ASP A 77 3.58 24.63 -10.09
N VAL A 78 4.52 23.77 -10.52
CA VAL A 78 5.96 24.06 -10.45
C VAL A 78 6.43 24.94 -11.62
N GLU A 79 5.78 24.86 -12.79
CA GLU A 79 6.16 25.68 -13.96
C GLU A 79 5.76 27.16 -13.84
N ARG A 80 4.89 27.53 -12.89
CA ARG A 80 4.47 28.94 -12.68
C ARG A 80 5.25 29.70 -11.61
N ALA A 81 6.14 29.05 -10.86
CA ALA A 81 6.77 29.63 -9.67
C ALA A 81 8.26 29.99 -9.82
N LEU A 82 8.80 30.14 -11.04
CA LEU A 82 10.10 30.78 -11.23
C LEU A 82 9.91 32.24 -11.66
N PRO A 83 10.15 33.23 -10.76
CA PRO A 83 10.28 34.60 -11.20
C PRO A 83 11.48 34.66 -12.16
N ARG A 84 11.21 35.02 -13.43
CA ARG A 84 12.24 35.41 -14.40
C ARG A 84 13.01 36.60 -13.83
N ILE A 85 14.10 36.33 -13.11
CA ILE A 85 15.08 37.36 -12.76
C ILE A 85 15.71 37.79 -14.08
N LYS A 86 15.28 38.94 -14.61
CA LYS A 86 15.94 39.56 -15.77
C LYS A 86 17.34 39.98 -15.30
N PRO A 87 18.43 39.50 -15.91
CA PRO A 87 19.72 40.16 -15.72
C PRO A 87 19.74 41.43 -16.59
N GLY A 88 19.88 42.59 -15.96
CA GLY A 88 20.34 43.83 -16.62
C GLY A 88 19.90 45.12 -15.93
N PRO A 89 20.61 46.26 -16.12
CA PRO A 89 21.83 46.44 -16.93
C PRO A 89 23.09 46.74 -16.09
N GLU A 90 24.25 46.51 -16.71
CA GLU A 90 25.55 47.04 -16.26
C GLU A 90 25.49 48.57 -16.19
N GLN A 91 25.93 49.19 -15.09
CA GLN A 91 26.38 50.58 -15.10
C GLN A 91 27.65 50.76 -14.26
N PRO A 92 28.67 51.48 -14.79
CA PRO A 92 29.99 51.59 -14.20
C PRO A 92 30.05 52.77 -13.22
N SER A 93 30.76 52.60 -12.11
CA SER A 93 31.21 53.74 -11.31
C SER A 93 32.68 54.01 -11.66
N GLY A 94 32.89 55.10 -12.37
CA GLY A 94 34.19 55.76 -12.46
C GLY A 94 34.55 56.49 -11.17
#